data_AF-A0A5N0YIV8-F1
#
_entry.id   AF-A0A5N0YIV8-F1
#
_cell.length_a   1.000
_cell.length_b   1.000
_cell.length_c   1.000
_cell.angle_alpha   90.00
_cell.angle_beta   90.00
_cell.angle_gamma   90.00
#
_symmetry.space_group_name_H-M   'P 1'
#
loop_
_entity.id
_entity.type
_entity.pdbx_description
1 polymer ?
#
loop_
_entity_poly.entity_id
_entity_poly.type
_entity_poly.pdbx_seq_one_letter_code
_entity_poly.pdbx_strand_id
1 'polypeptide(L)'
;MSKLYLNKEQKKSARNRLLYLLNKYPFPLWENTPDVKAEIIQLRILLGLSTMDKSKPLKKNSLVNLDFDTYQILLEQGYSKTHIQQATSLTKTEFTKWVNFHKKKK
;
A
#
# COMPACT_ATOMS: atom_id res chain seq x y z
N MET A 1 11.57 -23.97 8.09
CA MET A 1 11.63 -22.54 8.52
C MET A 1 10.61 -22.31 9.61
N SER A 2 11.04 -22.10 10.86
CA SER A 2 10.13 -21.79 11.97
C SER A 2 9.44 -20.45 11.73
N LYS A 3 8.10 -20.42 11.79
CA LYS A 3 7.34 -19.17 11.88
C LYS A 3 7.83 -18.42 13.12
N LEU A 4 8.53 -17.30 12.94
CA LEU A 4 8.86 -16.38 14.03
C LEU A 4 7.55 -15.80 14.58
N TYR A 5 7.02 -16.41 15.63
CA TYR A 5 5.85 -15.89 16.33
C TYR A 5 6.29 -14.67 17.15
N LEU A 6 6.18 -13.49 16.55
CA LEU A 6 6.37 -12.25 17.29
C LEU A 6 5.39 -12.15 18.46
N ASN A 7 5.90 -11.73 19.62
CA ASN A 7 5.07 -11.35 20.76
C ASN A 7 4.30 -10.03 20.50
N LYS A 8 3.37 -9.67 21.39
CA LYS A 8 2.50 -8.50 21.22
C LYS A 8 3.29 -7.18 21.07
N GLU A 9 4.33 -7.00 21.88
CA GLU A 9 5.17 -5.79 21.87
C GLU A 9 6.04 -5.70 20.62
N GLN A 10 6.63 -6.80 20.17
CA GLN A 10 7.38 -6.86 18.92
C GLN A 10 6.49 -6.54 17.71
N LYS A 11 5.26 -7.08 17.67
CA LYS A 11 4.28 -6.73 16.63
C LYS A 11 3.92 -5.25 16.68
N LYS A 12 3.77 -4.68 17.87
CA LYS A 12 3.47 -3.25 18.05
C LYS A 12 4.63 -2.37 17.57
N SER A 13 5.86 -2.70 17.95
CA SER A 13 7.08 -2.00 17.51
C SER A 13 7.26 -2.07 15.98
N ALA A 14 7.13 -3.26 15.40
CA ALA A 14 7.21 -3.44 13.95
C ALA A 14 6.11 -2.67 13.20
N ARG A 15 4.88 -2.63 13.73
CA ARG A 15 3.81 -1.78 13.19
C ARG A 15 4.16 -0.30 13.28
N ASN A 16 4.66 0.16 14.42
CA ASN A 16 5.05 1.56 14.61
C ASN A 16 6.19 1.96 13.67
N ARG A 17 7.17 1.08 13.45
CA ARG A 17 8.27 1.32 12.51
C ARG A 17 7.78 1.37 11.07
N LEU A 18 6.94 0.42 10.66
CA LEU A 18 6.27 0.44 9.36
C LEU A 18 5.45 1.73 9.19
N LEU A 19 4.75 2.14 10.26
CA LEU A 19 4.00 3.40 10.40
C LEU A 19 4.87 4.67 10.42
N TYR A 20 6.15 4.56 10.71
CA TYR A 20 7.08 5.68 10.55
C TYR A 20 7.56 5.77 9.10
N LEU A 21 8.06 4.67 8.54
CA LEU A 21 8.71 4.64 7.23
C LEU A 21 7.83 5.11 6.08
N LEU A 22 6.70 4.46 5.82
CA LEU A 22 5.75 4.87 4.76
C LEU A 22 5.16 6.32 4.93
N ASN A 23 5.41 7.03 6.05
CA ASN A 23 4.84 8.36 6.39
C ASN A 23 5.91 9.40 6.07
N LYS A 24 7.14 9.11 6.50
CA LYS A 24 8.35 9.84 6.10
C LYS A 24 8.62 9.68 4.60
N TYR A 25 8.35 8.51 4.05
CA TYR A 25 8.54 8.15 2.66
C TYR A 25 7.18 7.66 2.08
N PRO A 26 6.27 8.57 1.70
CA PRO A 26 5.03 8.20 1.05
C PRO A 26 5.32 7.56 -0.32
N PHE A 27 4.36 6.85 -0.90
CA PHE A 27 4.48 6.40 -2.29
C PHE A 27 4.58 7.63 -3.24
N PRO A 28 5.41 7.59 -4.31
CA PRO A 28 6.31 6.51 -4.73
C PRO A 28 7.72 6.58 -4.08
N LEU A 29 7.96 7.51 -3.16
CA LEU A 29 9.29 7.79 -2.62
C LEU A 29 9.96 6.58 -1.92
N TRP A 30 9.21 5.81 -1.14
CA TRP A 30 9.78 4.62 -0.48
C TRP A 30 10.11 3.50 -1.48
N GLU A 31 9.38 3.40 -2.59
CA GLU A 31 9.64 2.40 -3.62
C GLU A 31 10.94 2.70 -4.37
N ASN A 32 11.22 3.98 -4.57
CA ASN A 32 12.44 4.47 -5.23
C ASN A 32 13.64 4.58 -4.27
N THR A 33 13.47 4.24 -2.99
CA THR A 33 14.56 4.22 -1.99
C THR A 33 14.85 2.77 -1.57
N PRO A 34 15.91 2.12 -2.13
CA PRO A 34 16.14 0.68 -1.96
C PRO A 34 16.14 0.19 -0.51
N ASP A 35 16.82 0.90 0.38
CA ASP A 35 16.92 0.50 1.80
C ASP A 35 15.58 0.57 2.52
N VAL A 36 14.81 1.63 2.24
CA VAL A 36 13.47 1.82 2.82
C VAL A 36 12.49 0.79 2.27
N LYS A 37 12.58 0.47 0.97
CA LYS A 37 11.81 -0.61 0.33
C LYS A 37 12.09 -1.96 0.98
N ALA A 38 13.36 -2.31 1.16
CA ALA A 38 13.75 -3.57 1.81
C ALA A 38 13.20 -3.65 3.25
N GLU A 39 13.34 -2.58 4.03
CA GLU A 39 12.86 -2.53 5.42
C GLU A 39 11.32 -2.67 5.49
N ILE A 40 10.58 -1.97 4.62
CA ILE A 40 9.12 -2.08 4.54
C ILE A 40 8.70 -3.52 4.20
N ILE A 41 9.33 -4.15 3.22
CA ILE A 41 9.02 -5.53 2.81
C ILE A 41 9.27 -6.51 3.96
N GLN A 42 10.40 -6.39 4.65
CA GLN A 42 10.73 -7.24 5.80
C GLN A 42 9.71 -7.08 6.93
N LEU A 43 9.35 -5.84 7.29
CA LEU A 43 8.35 -5.56 8.31
C LEU A 43 6.98 -6.14 7.96
N ARG A 44 6.60 -6.16 6.68
CA ARG A 44 5.35 -6.76 6.21
C ARG A 44 5.34 -8.28 6.34
N ILE A 45 6.42 -8.94 5.92
CA ILE A 45 6.60 -10.39 6.08
C ILE A 45 6.50 -10.75 7.57
N LEU A 46 7.20 -9.99 8.41
CA LEU A 46 7.24 -10.20 9.86
C LEU A 46 5.87 -10.04 10.52
N LEU A 47 5.06 -9.09 10.05
CA LEU A 47 3.73 -8.83 10.58
C LEU A 47 2.63 -9.73 9.98
N GLY A 48 2.97 -10.58 9.00
CA GLY A 48 1.99 -11.36 8.24
C GLY A 48 1.01 -10.47 7.47
N LEU A 49 1.43 -9.27 7.09
CA LEU A 49 0.59 -8.31 6.37
C LEU A 49 0.64 -8.63 4.88
N SER A 50 -0.38 -9.36 4.41
CA SER A 50 -0.66 -9.51 2.99
C SER A 50 -1.18 -8.21 2.35
N THR A 51 -1.78 -7.32 3.15
CA THR A 51 -2.33 -6.04 2.70
C THR A 51 -1.72 -4.86 3.45
N MET A 52 -1.46 -3.76 2.74
CA MET A 52 -0.91 -2.50 3.29
C MET A 52 -1.92 -1.71 4.16
N ASP A 53 -3.16 -2.18 4.19
CA ASP A 53 -4.38 -1.47 4.57
C ASP A 53 -4.47 -0.94 6.00
N LYS A 54 -3.69 -1.46 6.95
CA LYS A 54 -3.83 -1.04 8.35
C LYS A 54 -2.80 -0.03 8.82
N SER A 55 -1.80 0.26 8.00
CA SER A 55 -0.74 1.19 8.40
C SER A 55 -0.87 2.54 7.73
N LYS A 56 -1.08 2.67 6.41
CA LYS A 56 -1.14 4.01 5.77
C LYS A 56 -2.16 4.13 4.66
N PRO A 57 -3.22 4.93 4.84
CA PRO A 57 -4.02 5.34 3.71
C PRO A 57 -3.14 6.19 2.79
N LEU A 58 -3.23 5.91 1.49
CA LEU A 58 -2.82 6.89 0.48
C LEU A 58 -3.51 8.22 0.81
N LYS A 59 -2.78 9.33 0.70
CA LYS A 59 -3.35 10.65 1.03
C LYS A 59 -4.56 10.91 0.12
N LYS A 60 -5.63 11.46 0.68
CA LYS A 60 -6.82 11.82 -0.10
C LYS A 60 -6.40 12.74 -1.26
N ASN A 61 -6.87 12.44 -2.46
CA ASN A 61 -6.53 13.15 -3.69
C ASN A 61 -5.02 13.17 -4.06
N SER A 62 -4.19 12.27 -3.54
CA SER A 62 -2.78 12.19 -3.97
C SER A 62 -2.58 11.51 -5.33
N LEU A 63 -3.59 10.82 -5.85
CA LEU A 63 -3.59 10.12 -7.13
C LEU A 63 -4.58 10.77 -8.10
N VAL A 64 -4.41 12.07 -8.35
CA VAL A 64 -5.30 12.85 -9.25
C VAL A 64 -5.32 12.27 -10.67
N ASN A 65 -4.17 11.80 -11.15
CA ASN A 65 -4.01 11.21 -12.49
C ASN A 65 -3.64 9.73 -12.39
N LEU A 66 -4.47 8.92 -11.70
CA LEU A 66 -4.23 7.48 -11.60
C LEU A 66 -4.31 6.83 -13.00
N ASP A 67 -3.19 6.29 -13.48
CA ASP A 67 -3.15 5.37 -14.62
C ASP A 67 -3.30 3.90 -14.19
N PHE A 68 -3.53 3.02 -15.17
CA PHE A 68 -3.81 1.62 -14.89
C PHE A 68 -2.58 0.84 -14.39
N ASP A 69 -1.38 1.22 -14.81
CA ASP A 69 -0.15 0.55 -14.38
C ASP A 69 0.14 0.86 -12.92
N THR A 70 0.02 2.13 -12.52
CA THR A 70 0.09 2.58 -11.13
C THR A 70 -0.98 1.88 -10.29
N TYR A 71 -2.20 1.72 -10.81
CA TYR A 71 -3.24 0.95 -10.11
C TYR A 71 -2.85 -0.51 -9.88
N GLN A 72 -2.27 -1.19 -10.87
CA GLN A 72 -1.80 -2.58 -10.71
C GLN A 72 -0.66 -2.66 -9.70
N ILE A 73 0.34 -1.77 -9.79
CA ILE A 73 1.46 -1.68 -8.86
C ILE A 73 0.94 -1.51 -7.42
N LEU A 74 -0.01 -0.59 -7.20
CA LEU A 74 -0.59 -0.38 -5.87
C LEU A 74 -1.32 -1.63 -5.34
N LEU A 75 -2.01 -2.39 -6.19
CA LEU A 75 -2.64 -3.65 -5.81
C LEU A 75 -1.62 -4.72 -5.44
N GLU A 76 -0.57 -4.90 -6.25
CA GLU A 76 0.52 -5.86 -5.99
C GLU A 76 1.29 -5.51 -4.71
N GLN A 77 1.45 -4.21 -4.46
CA GLN A 77 1.98 -3.69 -3.22
C GLN A 77 1.01 -3.89 -2.03
N GLY A 78 -0.22 -4.33 -2.27
CA GLY A 78 -1.17 -4.75 -1.24
C GLY A 78 -2.11 -3.65 -0.74
N TYR A 79 -2.20 -2.50 -1.42
CA TYR A 79 -3.26 -1.52 -1.15
C TYR A 79 -4.61 -2.09 -1.59
N SER A 80 -5.66 -1.91 -0.78
CA SER A 80 -7.00 -2.26 -1.24
C SER A 80 -7.53 -1.23 -2.24
N LYS A 81 -8.46 -1.70 -3.08
CA LYS A 81 -9.19 -0.84 -4.02
C LYS A 81 -9.83 0.37 -3.34
N THR A 82 -10.29 0.21 -2.09
CA THR A 82 -10.90 1.29 -1.31
C THR A 82 -9.88 2.38 -0.99
N HIS A 83 -8.68 2.03 -0.53
CA HIS A 83 -7.64 3.01 -0.25
C HIS A 83 -7.15 3.71 -1.51
N ILE A 84 -7.02 2.97 -2.62
CA ILE A 84 -6.66 3.56 -3.90
C ILE A 84 -7.76 4.53 -4.36
N GLN A 85 -9.04 4.15 -4.26
CA GLN A 85 -10.15 5.04 -4.60
C GLN A 85 -10.16 6.31 -3.75
N GLN A 86 -9.95 6.21 -2.44
CA GLN A 86 -9.88 7.37 -1.54
C GLN A 86 -8.72 8.32 -1.88
N ALA A 87 -7.66 7.81 -2.49
CA ALA A 87 -6.52 8.60 -2.95
C ALA A 87 -6.77 9.33 -4.26
N THR A 88 -7.77 8.90 -5.04
CA THR A 88 -8.18 9.60 -6.27
C THR A 88 -9.22 10.67 -5.97
N SER A 89 -9.46 11.55 -6.93
CA SER A 89 -10.62 12.46 -6.92
C SER A 89 -11.92 11.77 -7.34
N LEU A 90 -11.86 10.52 -7.79
CA LEU A 90 -13.01 9.79 -8.33
C LEU A 90 -13.96 9.35 -7.22
N THR A 91 -15.26 9.49 -7.46
CA THR A 91 -16.29 8.82 -6.66
C THR A 91 -16.17 7.31 -6.78
N LYS A 92 -16.78 6.57 -5.85
CA LYS A 92 -16.80 5.09 -5.87
C LYS A 92 -17.33 4.53 -7.20
N THR A 93 -18.36 5.15 -7.75
CA THR A 93 -18.99 4.72 -9.01
C THR A 93 -18.06 4.97 -10.19
N GLU A 94 -17.45 6.16 -10.27
CA GLU A 94 -16.49 6.51 -11.32
C GLU A 94 -15.25 5.60 -11.28
N PHE A 95 -14.70 5.37 -10.09
CA PHE A 95 -13.57 4.48 -9.90
C PHE A 95 -13.88 3.05 -10.36
N THR A 96 -15.07 2.53 -10.04
CA THR A 96 -15.49 1.19 -10.46
C THR A 96 -15.62 1.09 -11.99
N LYS A 97 -16.22 2.10 -12.63
CA LYS A 97 -16.30 2.18 -14.11
C LYS A 97 -14.90 2.26 -14.73
N TRP A 98 -14.02 3.09 -14.18
CA TRP A 98 -12.64 3.25 -14.63
C TRP A 98 -11.85 1.94 -14.55
N VAL A 99 -11.93 1.21 -13.43
CA VAL A 99 -11.28 -0.11 -13.27
C VAL A 99 -11.81 -1.11 -14.31
N ASN A 100 -13.13 -1.19 -14.48
CA ASN A 100 -13.73 -2.14 -15.42
C ASN A 100 -13.39 -1.82 -16.89
N PHE A 101 -13.31 -0.55 -17.25
CA PHE A 101 -12.91 -0.11 -18.59
C PHE A 101 -11.49 -0.55 -18.92
N HIS A 102 -10.53 -0.34 -18.00
CA HIS A 102 -9.13 -0.72 -18.23
C HIS A 102 -8.89 -2.23 -18.16
N LYS A 103 -9.68 -2.97 -17.36
CA LYS A 103 -9.63 -4.44 -17.34
C LYS A 103 -10.07 -5.10 -18.64
N LYS A 104 -11.00 -4.49 -19.38
CA LYS A 104 -11.49 -5.01 -20.67
C LYS A 104 -10.52 -4.75 -21.83
N LYS A 105 -9.49 -3.92 -21.61
CA LYS A 105 -8.50 -3.54 -22.62
C LYS A 105 -7.18 -4.34 -22.52
N LYS A 106 -7.04 -5.22 -21.53
CA LYS A 106 -6.01 -6.27 -21.46
C LYS A 106 -6.55 -7.55 -22.08
#